data_AF-A0A7S1YCJ7-F1
#
_entry.id   AF-A0A7S1YCJ7-F1
#
_cell.length_a   1.000
_cell.length_b   1.000
_cell.length_c   1.000
_cell.angle_alpha   90.00
_cell.angle_beta   90.00
_cell.angle_gamma   90.00
#
_symmetry.space_group_name_H-M   'P 1'
#
loop_
_entity.id
_entity.type
_entity.pdbx_description
1 polymer ?
#
loop_
_entity_poly.entity_id
_entity_poly.type
_entity_poly.pdbx_seq_one_letter_code
_entity_poly.pdbx_strand_id
1 'polypeptide(L)'
;EVMVSEFLAGICNVMATEQPTFLTEERIREVGYQGDYLMGSKVISREPLAMVTRCGDAEFTDFCQWIITALIAAEAMNITKERAWEFPTTNVFGSEYTNMFRHAI
;
A
#
# COMPACT_ATOMS: atom_id res chain seq x y z
N GLU A 1 2.85 -14.77 -10.46
CA GLU A 1 3.75 -15.93 -10.63
C GLU A 1 4.18 -16.15 -12.08
N VAL A 2 3.26 -16.29 -13.04
CA VAL A 2 3.59 -16.55 -14.46
C VAL A 2 4.52 -15.49 -15.08
N MET A 3 4.29 -14.20 -14.85
CA MET A 3 5.10 -13.14 -15.47
C MET A 3 6.58 -13.24 -15.12
N VAL A 4 6.89 -13.48 -13.84
CA VAL A 4 8.27 -13.60 -13.35
C VAL A 4 8.90 -14.88 -13.90
N SER A 5 8.20 -16.02 -13.87
CA SER A 5 8.76 -17.29 -14.36
C SER A 5 9.10 -17.25 -15.85
N GLU A 6 8.27 -16.59 -16.68
CA GLU A 6 8.54 -16.45 -18.12
C GLU A 6 9.74 -15.53 -18.41
N PHE A 7 9.94 -14.49 -17.59
CA PHE A 7 11.14 -13.66 -17.64
C PHE A 7 12.40 -14.44 -17.24
N LEU A 8 12.32 -15.21 -16.15
CA LEU A 8 13.43 -16.05 -15.69
C LEU A 8 13.82 -17.13 -16.72
N ALA A 9 12.83 -17.69 -17.42
CA ALA A 9 13.03 -18.66 -18.50
C ALA A 9 13.59 -18.04 -19.79
N GLY A 10 13.74 -16.71 -19.85
CA GLY A 10 14.20 -15.99 -21.04
C GLY A 10 13.17 -15.96 -22.18
N ILE A 11 11.90 -16.26 -21.89
CA ILE A 11 10.80 -16.18 -22.85
C ILE A 11 10.40 -14.71 -23.06
N CYS A 12 10.47 -13.90 -22.00
CA CYS A 12 10.25 -12.46 -22.04
C CYS A 12 11.53 -11.70 -21.66
N ASN A 13 11.85 -10.63 -22.40
CA ASN A 13 13.05 -9.81 -22.16
C ASN A 13 12.80 -8.60 -21.24
N VAL A 14 11.54 -8.19 -21.10
CA VAL A 14 11.15 -6.99 -20.36
C VAL A 14 9.86 -7.28 -19.60
N MET A 15 9.79 -6.82 -18.34
CA MET A 15 8.57 -6.81 -17.55
C MET A 15 8.18 -5.36 -17.26
N ALA A 16 6.89 -5.06 -17.33
CA ALA A 16 6.32 -3.78 -16.94
C ALA A 16 5.32 -4.01 -15.81
N THR A 17 5.49 -3.27 -14.71
CA THR A 17 4.66 -3.37 -13.50
C THR A 17 4.55 -2.01 -12.82
N GLU A 18 3.68 -1.92 -11.83
CA GLU A 18 3.63 -0.81 -10.88
C GLU A 18 4.95 -0.65 -10.10
N GLN A 19 5.45 0.58 -10.00
CA GLN A 19 6.59 0.92 -9.14
C GLN A 19 6.12 1.25 -7.71
N PRO A 20 6.93 0.98 -6.66
CA PRO A 20 8.34 0.56 -6.70
C PRO A 20 8.63 -0.89 -6.30
N THR A 21 7.64 -1.65 -5.81
CA THR A 21 7.93 -2.80 -4.93
C THR A 21 8.09 -4.13 -5.64
N PHE A 22 7.49 -4.32 -6.83
CA PHE A 22 7.37 -5.66 -7.42
C PHE A 22 8.61 -6.16 -8.17
N LEU A 23 9.46 -5.26 -8.66
CA LEU A 23 10.58 -5.62 -9.53
C LEU A 23 11.91 -4.99 -9.10
N THR A 24 12.10 -4.76 -7.81
CA THR A 24 13.43 -4.39 -7.29
C THR A 24 14.44 -5.48 -7.66
N GLU A 25 15.70 -5.08 -7.88
CA GLU A 25 16.75 -6.05 -8.17
C GLU A 25 16.83 -7.12 -7.07
N GLU A 26 16.71 -6.71 -5.82
CA GLU A 26 16.62 -7.60 -4.65
C GLU A 26 15.57 -8.72 -4.87
N ARG A 27 14.33 -8.38 -5.23
CA ARG A 27 13.26 -9.36 -5.48
C ARG A 27 13.60 -10.35 -6.59
N ILE A 28 14.21 -9.88 -7.67
CA ILE A 28 14.56 -10.73 -8.81
C ILE A 28 15.76 -11.64 -8.49
N ARG A 29 16.69 -11.20 -7.63
CA ARG A 29 17.74 -12.07 -7.09
C ARG A 29 17.21 -13.11 -6.10
N GLU A 30 16.26 -12.74 -5.23
CA GLU A 30 15.60 -13.66 -4.28
C GLU A 30 14.97 -14.85 -4.99
N VAL A 31 14.38 -14.64 -6.17
CA VAL A 31 13.76 -15.70 -6.99
C VAL A 31 14.73 -16.42 -7.94
N GLY A 32 16.04 -16.16 -7.81
CA GLY A 32 17.09 -16.95 -8.44
C GLY A 32 17.60 -16.44 -9.79
N TYR A 33 17.22 -15.23 -10.24
CA TYR A 33 17.77 -14.68 -11.48
C TYR A 33 19.24 -14.28 -11.31
N GLN A 34 20.13 -14.91 -12.08
CA GLN A 34 21.57 -14.61 -12.07
C GLN A 34 22.03 -13.82 -13.30
N GLY A 35 21.13 -13.51 -14.23
CA GLY A 35 21.45 -12.75 -15.45
C GLY A 35 21.58 -11.25 -15.21
N ASP A 36 21.99 -10.53 -16.25
CA ASP A 36 22.02 -9.07 -16.24
C ASP A 36 20.60 -8.52 -16.03
N TYR A 37 20.45 -7.62 -15.07
CA TYR A 37 19.16 -7.02 -14.74
C TYR A 37 19.32 -5.51 -14.63
N LEU A 38 18.46 -4.77 -15.31
CA LEU A 38 18.43 -3.31 -15.24
C LEU A 38 16.99 -2.85 -15.04
N MET A 39 16.77 -2.04 -14.01
CA MET A 39 15.50 -1.37 -13.80
C MET A 39 15.48 -0.05 -14.58
N GLY A 40 14.44 0.14 -15.40
CA GLY A 40 14.20 1.40 -16.08
C GLY A 40 13.86 2.53 -15.09
N SER A 41 14.37 3.75 -15.35
CA SER A 41 14.09 4.94 -14.53
C SER A 41 12.84 5.71 -14.99
N LYS A 42 12.29 5.37 -16.16
CA LYS A 42 11.16 6.09 -16.75
C LYS A 42 9.83 5.54 -16.23
N VAL A 43 9.11 6.36 -15.47
CA VAL A 43 7.72 6.12 -15.11
C VAL A 43 6.83 6.56 -16.28
N ILE A 44 5.99 5.66 -16.78
CA ILE A 44 5.14 5.90 -17.96
C ILE A 44 3.66 6.13 -17.61
N SER A 45 3.24 5.79 -16.39
CA SER A 45 1.86 5.90 -15.90
C SER A 45 1.83 6.54 -14.52
N ARG A 46 0.64 7.02 -14.09
CA ARG A 46 0.39 7.46 -12.72
C ARG A 46 -0.64 6.52 -12.12
N GLU A 47 -0.18 5.66 -11.22
CA GLU A 47 -0.97 4.56 -10.64
C GLU A 47 -1.12 4.79 -9.12
N PRO A 48 -1.90 5.81 -8.69
CA PRO A 48 -2.12 6.04 -7.27
C PRO A 48 -2.91 4.87 -6.68
N LEU A 49 -2.35 4.24 -5.66
CA LEU A 49 -3.04 3.19 -4.91
C LEU A 49 -4.09 3.82 -4.00
N ALA A 50 -5.30 3.28 -4.03
CA ALA A 50 -6.41 3.71 -3.22
C ALA A 50 -7.11 2.48 -2.60
N MET A 51 -7.74 2.68 -1.45
CA MET A 51 -8.63 1.65 -0.90
C MET A 51 -9.92 1.63 -1.69
N VAL A 52 -10.36 0.41 -2.01
CA VAL A 52 -11.59 0.18 -2.77
C VAL A 52 -12.55 -0.64 -1.92
N THR A 53 -13.75 -0.11 -1.74
CA THR A 53 -14.89 -0.77 -1.11
C THR A 53 -15.92 -1.15 -2.17
N ARG A 54 -16.92 -1.94 -1.79
CA ARG A 54 -18.06 -2.21 -2.68
C ARG A 54 -18.93 -0.96 -2.80
N CYS A 55 -19.51 -0.76 -3.97
CA CYS A 55 -20.51 0.28 -4.16
C CYS A 55 -21.77 0.01 -3.31
N GLY A 56 -22.49 1.08 -2.95
CA GLY A 56 -23.77 0.99 -2.24
C GLY A 56 -23.69 1.18 -0.72
N ASP A 57 -22.50 1.32 -0.16
CA ASP A 57 -22.28 1.62 1.25
C ASP A 57 -21.29 2.79 1.40
N ALA A 58 -21.83 4.01 1.41
CA ALA A 58 -21.03 5.23 1.51
C ALA A 58 -20.43 5.40 2.92
N GLU A 59 -21.16 5.03 3.96
CA GLU A 59 -20.69 5.15 5.34
C GLU A 59 -19.49 4.24 5.60
N PHE A 60 -19.52 2.99 5.12
CA PHE A 60 -18.37 2.10 5.20
C PHE A 60 -17.18 2.60 4.37
N THR A 61 -17.45 3.19 3.21
CA THR A 61 -16.41 3.79 2.37
C THR A 61 -15.72 4.95 3.09
N ASP A 62 -16.50 5.84 3.71
CA ASP A 62 -15.98 6.95 4.51
C ASP A 62 -15.20 6.43 5.72
N PHE A 63 -15.71 5.41 6.41
CA PHE A 63 -15.02 4.76 7.53
C PHE A 63 -13.62 4.30 7.14
N CYS A 64 -13.49 3.56 6.03
CA CYS A 64 -12.21 3.13 5.50
C CYS A 64 -11.33 4.32 5.11
N GLN A 65 -11.85 5.29 4.36
CA GLN A 65 -11.08 6.46 3.92
C GLN A 65 -10.50 7.27 5.11
N TRP A 66 -11.26 7.39 6.20
CA TRP A 66 -10.81 8.08 7.40
C TRP A 66 -9.74 7.31 8.17
N ILE A 67 -9.67 5.99 8.07
CA ILE A 67 -8.55 5.21 8.62
C ILE A 67 -7.22 5.62 7.97
N ILE A 68 -7.15 5.69 6.64
CA ILE A 68 -5.92 6.14 5.95
C ILE A 68 -5.56 7.57 6.35
N THR A 69 -6.57 8.44 6.39
CA THR A 69 -6.36 9.84 6.75
C THR A 69 -5.82 9.97 8.19
N ALA A 70 -6.31 9.16 9.12
CA ALA A 70 -5.84 9.11 10.49
C ALA A 70 -4.39 8.63 10.60
N LEU A 71 -3.99 7.60 9.83
CA LEU A 71 -2.61 7.12 9.80
C LEU A 71 -1.64 8.20 9.30
N ILE A 72 -2.00 8.90 8.20
CA ILE A 72 -1.21 10.00 7.66
C ILE A 72 -1.10 11.15 8.68
N ALA A 73 -2.21 11.50 9.34
CA ALA A 73 -2.22 12.54 10.36
C ALA A 73 -1.39 12.14 11.60
N ALA A 74 -1.47 10.88 12.03
CA ALA A 74 -0.68 10.36 13.14
C ALA A 74 0.82 10.44 12.85
N GLU A 75 1.24 10.02 11.66
CA GLU A 75 2.62 10.15 11.21
C GLU A 75 3.07 11.62 11.18
N ALA A 76 2.24 12.52 10.63
CA ALA A 76 2.53 13.96 10.62
C ALA A 76 2.66 14.57 12.03
N MET A 77 2.02 13.96 13.04
CA MET A 77 2.10 14.33 14.44
C MET A 77 3.18 13.58 15.23
N ASN A 78 3.98 12.71 14.58
CA ASN A 78 4.93 11.79 15.22
C ASN A 78 4.29 10.87 16.28
N ILE A 79 3.03 10.47 16.06
CA ILE A 79 2.34 9.48 16.89
C ILE A 79 2.61 8.09 16.30
N THR A 80 3.27 7.25 17.09
CA THR A 80 3.54 5.85 16.75
C THR A 80 2.52 4.94 17.41
N LYS A 81 2.54 3.66 17.04
CA LYS A 81 1.72 2.61 17.66
C LYS A 81 1.81 2.58 19.18
N GLU A 82 3.01 2.77 19.75
CA GLU A 82 3.23 2.76 21.21
C GLU A 82 2.50 3.92 21.92
N ARG A 83 2.19 4.99 21.18
CA ARG A 83 1.55 6.22 21.67
C ARG A 83 0.21 6.48 20.98
N ALA A 84 -0.40 5.46 20.37
CA ALA A 84 -1.66 5.60 19.64
C ALA A 84 -2.80 6.19 20.48
N TRP A 85 -2.78 5.97 21.79
CA TRP A 85 -3.75 6.54 22.74
C TRP A 85 -3.75 8.07 22.81
N GLU A 86 -2.69 8.73 22.35
CA GLU A 86 -2.59 10.19 22.25
C GLU A 86 -3.41 10.77 21.09
N PHE A 87 -3.72 9.96 20.08
CA PHE A 87 -4.52 10.41 18.94
C PHE A 87 -5.96 10.78 19.40
N PRO A 88 -6.62 11.80 18.84
CA PRO A 88 -7.97 12.18 19.23
C PRO A 88 -9.01 11.05 19.05
N THR A 89 -10.04 11.05 19.89
CA THR A 89 -11.22 10.19 19.69
C THR A 89 -12.20 10.84 18.73
N THR A 90 -13.10 10.04 18.16
CA THR A 90 -14.17 10.51 17.28
C THR A 90 -15.48 9.85 17.67
N ASN A 91 -16.64 10.46 17.40
CA ASN A 91 -17.95 9.80 17.54
C ASN A 91 -18.73 9.79 16.22
N VAL A 92 -18.05 10.12 15.10
CA VAL A 92 -18.68 10.28 13.77
C VAL A 92 -19.36 9.01 13.30
N PHE A 93 -18.81 7.83 13.61
CA PHE A 93 -19.34 6.52 13.20
C PHE A 93 -20.10 5.80 14.34
N GLY A 94 -20.54 6.53 15.36
CA GLY A 94 -21.23 5.97 16.52
C GLY A 94 -20.30 5.67 17.71
N SER A 95 -20.92 5.48 18.88
CA SER A 95 -20.19 5.36 20.16
C SER A 95 -19.30 4.12 20.25
N GLU A 96 -19.64 3.06 19.52
CA GLU A 96 -18.86 1.81 19.48
C GLU A 96 -17.49 2.02 18.82
N TYR A 97 -17.38 2.97 17.89
CA TYR A 97 -16.17 3.23 17.12
C TYR A 97 -15.35 4.41 17.66
N THR A 98 -15.53 4.75 18.94
CA THR A 98 -14.92 5.95 19.53
C THR A 98 -13.39 6.00 19.39
N ASN A 99 -12.76 4.83 19.48
CA ASN A 99 -11.32 4.66 19.41
C ASN A 99 -10.83 4.11 18.05
N MET A 100 -11.66 4.10 17.00
CA MET A 100 -11.31 3.44 15.73
C MET A 100 -9.96 3.89 15.14
N PHE A 101 -9.65 5.19 15.21
CA PHE A 101 -8.39 5.72 14.68
C PHE A 101 -7.20 5.28 15.53
N ARG A 102 -7.35 5.25 16.86
CA ARG A 102 -6.33 4.74 17.78
C ARG A 102 -6.08 3.26 17.62
N HIS A 103 -7.09 2.50 17.20
CA HIS A 103 -6.93 1.07 16.91
C HIS A 103 -6.27 0.81 15.55
N ALA A 104 -6.36 1.77 14.63
CA ALA A 104 -5.70 1.67 13.33
C ALA A 104 -4.20 1.98 13.40
N ILE A 105 -3.82 2.96 14.22
CA ILE A 105 -2.43 3.37 14.51
C ILE A 105 -1.72 2.29 15.34
#